data_AF-A0A7V3JK05-F1
#
_entry.id   AF-A0A7V3JK05-F1
#
_cell.length_a   1.000
_cell.length_b   1.000
_cell.length_c   1.000
_cell.angle_alpha   90.00
_cell.angle_beta   90.00
_cell.angle_gamma   90.00
#
_symmetry.space_group_name_H-M   'P 1'
#
loop_
_entity.id
_entity.type
_entity.pdbx_description
1 polymer ?
#
loop_
_entity_poly.entity_id
_entity_poly.type
_entity_poly.pdbx_seq_one_letter_code
_entity_poly.pdbx_strand_id
1 'polypeptide(L)' 'MAICKGDRVSVNLAPFIGSPLPSQQWIPCEVLDVDGVHVRVASLPPYRRVELWVVSNWIQRTEKPVPAATA' A
#
# COMPACT_ATOMS: atom_id res chain seq x y z
N MET A 1 -1.58 7.34 -12.97
CA MET A 1 -0.20 7.40 -12.44
C MET A 1 0.21 5.99 -12.00
N ALA A 2 1.45 5.56 -12.25
CA ALA A 2 1.97 4.20 -11.95
C ALA A 2 2.55 4.11 -10.53
N ILE A 3 2.42 2.97 -9.84
CA ILE A 3 2.92 2.77 -8.46
C ILE A 3 4.42 2.51 -8.58
N CYS A 4 5.24 3.17 -7.78
CA CYS A 4 6.69 3.08 -7.84
C CYS A 4 7.27 2.57 -6.52
N LYS A 5 8.44 1.94 -6.60
CA LYS A 5 9.24 1.59 -5.42
C LYS A 5 9.53 2.83 -4.57
N GLY A 6 9.35 2.70 -3.26
CA GLY A 6 9.48 3.78 -2.28
C GLY A 6 8.20 4.57 -2.04
N ASP A 7 7.14 4.36 -2.82
CA ASP A 7 5.85 5.01 -2.57
C ASP A 7 5.27 4.53 -1.23
N ARG A 8 4.55 5.44 -0.56
CA ARG A 8 3.69 5.09 0.57
C ARG A 8 2.27 4.92 0.07
N VAL A 9 1.68 3.79 0.39
CA VAL A 9 0.34 3.41 -0.06
C VAL A 9 -0.46 2.80 1.08
N SER A 10 -1.77 2.77 0.94
CA SER A 10 -2.66 2.03 1.83
C SER A 10 -3.07 0.73 1.13
N VAL A 11 -2.86 -0.41 1.78
CA VAL A 11 -3.22 -1.72 1.22
C VAL A 11 -4.39 -2.29 2.01
N ASN A 12 -5.39 -2.86 1.34
CA ASN A 12 -6.53 -3.46 2.02
C ASN A 12 -6.04 -4.53 3.02
N LEU A 13 -6.73 -4.73 4.14
CA LEU A 13 -6.36 -5.76 5.10
C LEU A 13 -6.49 -7.18 4.53
N ALA A 14 -7.39 -7.43 3.57
CA ALA A 14 -7.76 -8.77 3.12
C ALA A 14 -6.57 -9.67 2.74
N PRO A 15 -5.57 -9.23 1.95
CA PRO A 15 -4.39 -10.02 1.62
C PRO A 15 -3.51 -10.40 2.82
N PHE A 16 -3.50 -9.59 3.89
CA PHE A 16 -2.70 -9.87 5.09
C PHE A 16 -3.29 -10.99 5.95
N ILE A 17 -4.60 -11.22 5.85
CA ILE A 17 -5.33 -12.23 6.65
C ILE A 17 -5.84 -13.40 5.80
N GLY A 18 -5.50 -13.45 4.50
CA GLY A 18 -5.97 -14.49 3.59
C GLY A 18 -7.46 -14.44 3.29
N SER A 19 -8.10 -13.27 3.41
CA SER A 19 -9.52 -13.11 3.09
C SER A 19 -9.73 -12.97 1.58
N PRO A 20 -10.71 -13.68 0.99
CA PRO A 20 -11.08 -13.49 -0.41
C PRO A 20 -11.92 -12.22 -0.64
N LEU A 21 -12.47 -11.61 0.42
CA LEU A 21 -13.31 -10.43 0.35
C LEU A 21 -12.57 -9.18 0.85
N PRO A 22 -12.79 -8.00 0.23
CA PRO A 22 -12.25 -6.74 0.72
C PRO A 22 -12.72 -6.41 2.14
N SER A 23 -11.80 -5.93 2.96
CA SER A 23 -12.09 -5.33 4.26
C SER A 23 -12.37 -3.84 4.11
N GLN A 24 -13.05 -3.26 5.09
CA GLN A 24 -13.15 -1.79 5.23
C GLN A 24 -11.86 -1.17 5.82
N GLN A 25 -10.94 -2.02 6.30
CA GLN A 25 -9.68 -1.59 6.91
C GLN A 25 -8.52 -1.60 5.90
N TRP A 26 -7.61 -0.65 6.10
CA TRP A 26 -6.45 -0.43 5.25
C TRP A 26 -5.19 -0.30 6.09
N ILE A 27 -4.11 -0.92 5.64
CA ILE A 27 -2.80 -0.94 6.30
C ILE A 27 -1.85 -0.01 5.54
N PRO A 28 -1.24 0.98 6.20
CA PRO A 28 -0.20 1.80 5.59
C PRO A 28 1.04 0.95 5.30
N CYS A 29 1.55 1.06 4.08
CA CYS A 29 2.67 0.28 3.60
C CYS A 29 3.66 1.14 2.79
N GLU A 30 4.91 0.68 2.74
CA GLU A 30 5.91 1.12 1.76
C GLU A 30 5.99 0.12 0.60
N VAL A 31 6.14 0.62 -0.62
CA VAL A 31 6.36 -0.23 -1.80
C VAL A 31 7.84 -0.61 -1.89
N LEU A 32 8.12 -1.90 -1.81
CA LEU A 32 9.46 -2.45 -1.90
C LEU A 32 9.86 -2.78 -3.34
N ASP A 33 8.89 -3.22 -4.15
CA ASP A 33 9.11 -3.63 -5.54
C ASP A 33 7.81 -3.63 -6.34
N VAL A 34 7.91 -3.59 -7.67
CA VAL A 34 6.77 -3.60 -8.59
C VAL A 34 7.06 -4.52 -9.75
N ASP A 35 6.19 -5.50 -9.98
CA ASP A 35 6.24 -6.44 -11.10
C ASP A 35 4.90 -6.47 -11.84
N GLY A 36 4.81 -5.65 -12.89
CA GLY A 36 3.59 -5.49 -13.68
C GLY A 36 2.40 -5.03 -12.84
N VAL A 37 1.46 -5.94 -12.56
CA VAL A 37 0.27 -5.69 -11.73
C VAL A 37 0.45 -6.03 -10.27
N HIS A 38 1.53 -6.73 -9.92
CA HIS A 38 1.86 -7.10 -8.55
C HIS A 38 2.80 -6.08 -7.94
N VAL A 39 2.58 -5.79 -6.66
CA VAL A 39 3.35 -4.83 -5.90
C VAL A 39 3.77 -5.50 -4.60
N ARG A 40 5.07 -5.53 -4.35
CA ARG A 40 5.62 -5.99 -3.08
C ARG A 40 5.57 -4.85 -2.09
N VAL A 41 4.94 -5.07 -0.96
CA VAL A 41 4.75 -4.05 0.07
C VAL A 41 5.27 -4.53 1.42
N ALA A 42 5.73 -3.60 2.26
CA ALA A 42 5.97 -3.81 3.67
C ALA A 42 5.02 -2.95 4.51
N SER A 43 4.35 -3.54 5.49
CA SER A 43 3.55 -2.78 6.46
C SER A 43 4.41 -1.83 7.27
N LEU A 44 3.87 -0.65 7.54
CA LEU A 44 4.48 0.38 8.37
C LEU A 44 4.01 0.29 9.83
N PRO A 45 4.74 0.87 10.79
CA PRO A 45 4.27 0.99 12.17
C PRO A 45 2.88 1.66 12.27
N PRO A 46 2.04 1.29 13.25
CA PRO A 46 2.32 0.45 14.42
C PRO A 46 2.16 -1.06 14.18
N TYR A 47 1.90 -1.48 12.94
CA TYR A 47 1.72 -2.89 12.60
C TYR A 47 3.06 -3.65 12.68
N ARG A 48 3.00 -4.96 12.96
CA ARG A 48 4.17 -5.83 12.77
C ARG A 48 4.60 -5.76 11.31
N ARG A 49 5.91 -5.70 11.06
CA ARG A 49 6.46 -5.68 9.71
C ARG A 49 6.14 -7.02 9.03
N VAL A 50 5.34 -6.95 7.98
CA VAL A 50 4.94 -8.07 7.13
C VAL A 50 5.19 -7.64 5.70
N GLU A 51 5.83 -8.52 4.93
CA GLU A 51 6.08 -8.32 3.51
C GLU A 51 5.22 -9.29 2.70
N LEU A 52 4.51 -8.76 1.71
CA LEU A 52 3.78 -9.60 0.77
C LEU A 52 3.67 -8.95 -0.61
N TRP A 53 3.40 -9.80 -1.59
CA TRP A 53 2.96 -9.37 -2.91
C TRP A 53 1.45 -9.21 -2.92
N VAL A 54 0.97 -8.07 -3.41
CA VAL A 54 -0.46 -7.81 -3.62
C VAL A 54 -0.71 -7.38 -5.05
N VAL A 55 -1.89 -7.71 -5.56
CA VAL A 55 -2.37 -7.14 -6.82
C VAL A 55 -2.71 -5.65 -6.59
N SER A 56 -2.41 -4.80 -7.56
CA SER A 56 -2.59 -3.35 -7.48
C SER A 56 -4.02 -2.88 -7.16
N ASN A 57 -5.04 -3.71 -7.41
CA ASN A 57 -6.43 -3.44 -7.05
C ASN A 57 -6.68 -3.43 -5.53
N TRP A 58 -5.80 -4.03 -4.74
CA TRP A 58 -5.83 -3.99 -3.28
C TRP A 58 -5.19 -2.73 -2.70
N ILE A 59 -4.69 -1.83 -3.55
CA ILE A 59 -3.92 -0.66 -3.15
C ILE A 59 -4.72 0.61 -3.39
N GLN A 60 -4.90 1.39 -2.34
CA GLN A 60 -5.33 2.77 -2.40
C GLN A 60 -4.10 3.67 -2.26
N ARG A 61 -3.88 4.55 -3.23
CA ARG A 61 -2.85 5.58 -3.10
C ARG A 61 -3.25 6.54 -2.00
N THR A 62 -2.35 6.76 -1.06
CA THR A 62 -2.46 7.92 -0.19
C THR A 62 -2.09 9.12 -1.05
N GLU A 63 -3.05 9.96 -1.43
CA GLU A 63 -2.72 11.27 -1.98
C GLU A 63 -1.83 11.96 -0.95
N LYS A 64 -0.57 12.23 -1.31
CA LYS A 64 0.27 13.10 -0.48
C LYS A 64 -0.54 14.38 -0.23
N PRO A 65 -0.58 14.93 0.99
CA PRO A 65 -1.04 16.29 1.16
C PRO A 65 -0.17 17.16 0.24
N VAL A 66 -0.81 17.95 -0.62
CA VAL A 66 -0.17 19.01 -1.38
C VAL A 66 0.71 19.78 -0.39
N PRO A 67 2.03 19.94 -0.61
CA PRO A 67 2.78 20.87 0.21
C PRO A 67 2.07 22.21 0.08
N ALA A 68 1.62 22.76 1.21
CA ALA A 68 1.06 24.11 1.24
C ALA A 68 2.01 25.00 0.45
N ALA A 69 1.50 25.61 -0.62
CA ALA A 69 2.20 26.70 -1.26
C ALA A 69 2.46 27.74 -0.17
N THR A 70 3.72 27.89 0.22
CA THR A 70 4.15 29.03 1.02
C THR A 70 4.85 29.97 0.06
N ALA A 71 4.22 31.14 -0.05
CA ALA A 71 4.54 32.39 -0.76
C ALA A 71 5.98 32.59 -1.25
#